data_AF-A0A7S2PV53-F1
#
_entry.id   AF-A0A7S2PV53-F1
#
_cell.length_a   1.000
_cell.length_b   1.000
_cell.length_c   1.000
_cell.angle_alpha   90.00
_cell.angle_beta   90.00
_cell.angle_gamma   90.00
#
_symmetry.space_group_name_H-M   'P 1'
#
loop_
_entity.id
_entity.type
_entity.pdbx_description
1 polymer ?
#
loop_
_entity_poly.entity_id
_entity_poly.type
_entity_poly.pdbx_seq_one_letter_code
_entity_poly.pdbx_strand_id
1 'polypeptide(L)'
;MACLRRRGVSLSVSEVRRIDWLKVFWVGLQDEDFRAGNGTAPVAFGWYLDAAKGLIEETVRSGGGQRVVLLGHSAGGWLARALMQREGRGWVEAHVRGLVTLGSPHLPPPPGVMDMTQGCLRNLNASQPGAFFADCIFYATVAGAAIRGQKRE
;
A
#
# COMPACT_ATOMS: atom_id res chain seq x y z
N MET A 1 -11.94 8.20 12.11
CA MET A 1 -13.02 8.38 11.10
C MET A 1 -14.01 9.49 11.42
N ALA A 2 -14.55 9.57 12.64
CA ALA A 2 -15.52 10.62 13.00
C ALA A 2 -15.05 12.06 12.70
N CYS A 3 -13.77 12.37 12.94
CA CYS A 3 -13.21 13.69 12.63
C CYS A 3 -13.24 14.05 11.14
N LEU A 4 -12.90 13.11 10.26
CA LEU A 4 -12.89 13.32 8.81
C LEU A 4 -14.32 13.42 8.26
N ARG A 5 -15.24 12.57 8.74
CA ARG A 5 -16.66 12.68 8.37
C ARG A 5 -17.27 14.02 8.82
N ARG A 6 -16.93 14.50 10.02
CA ARG A 6 -17.33 15.85 10.50
C ARG A 6 -16.81 16.98 9.62
N ARG A 7 -15.71 16.77 8.89
CA ARG A 7 -15.15 17.72 7.92
C ARG A 7 -15.73 17.55 6.52
N GLY A 8 -16.79 16.76 6.35
CA GLY A 8 -17.45 16.53 5.06
C GLY A 8 -16.71 15.56 4.14
N VAL A 9 -15.73 14.82 4.64
CA VAL A 9 -14.98 13.85 3.83
C VAL A 9 -15.71 12.51 3.80
N SER A 10 -16.09 12.07 2.59
CA SER A 10 -16.59 10.72 2.33
C SER A 10 -15.45 9.71 2.42
N LEU A 11 -15.67 8.63 3.17
CA LEU A 11 -14.63 7.65 3.50
C LEU A 11 -15.15 6.23 3.32
N SER A 12 -14.33 5.44 2.64
CA SER A 12 -14.43 3.99 2.54
C SER A 12 -13.20 3.38 3.19
N VAL A 13 -13.37 2.27 3.91
CA VAL A 13 -12.28 1.60 4.63
C VAL A 13 -12.22 0.16 4.18
N SER A 14 -11.03 -0.31 3.86
CA SER A 14 -10.84 -1.72 3.55
C SER A 14 -11.02 -2.54 4.82
N GLU A 15 -11.90 -3.54 4.77
CA GLU A 15 -12.16 -4.45 5.88
C GLU A 15 -11.08 -5.55 5.98
N VAL A 16 -9.81 -5.16 5.91
CA VAL A 16 -8.69 -6.08 6.13
C VAL A 16 -8.53 -6.27 7.63
N ARG A 17 -8.85 -7.47 8.12
CA ARG A 17 -8.68 -7.81 9.54
C ARG A 17 -7.25 -8.23 9.80
N ARG A 18 -6.80 -8.10 11.06
CA ARG A 18 -5.46 -8.55 11.47
C ARG A 18 -5.21 -10.03 11.16
N ILE A 19 -6.25 -10.87 11.31
CA ILE A 19 -6.14 -12.30 11.02
C ILE A 19 -5.98 -12.62 9.53
N ASP A 20 -6.42 -11.73 8.63
CA ASP A 20 -6.25 -11.92 7.19
C ASP A 20 -4.77 -11.88 6.79
N TRP A 21 -3.89 -11.25 7.59
CA TRP A 21 -2.44 -11.28 7.37
C TRP A 21 -1.82 -12.67 7.49
N LEU A 22 -2.51 -13.63 8.13
CA LEU A 22 -2.07 -15.02 8.11
C LEU A 22 -2.00 -15.58 6.69
N LYS A 23 -2.82 -15.08 5.76
CA LYS A 23 -2.81 -15.47 4.35
C LYS A 23 -1.45 -15.20 3.68
N VAL A 24 -0.73 -14.16 4.10
CA VAL A 24 0.62 -13.87 3.60
C VAL A 24 1.57 -15.02 3.91
N PHE A 25 1.47 -15.60 5.12
CA PHE A 25 2.28 -16.75 5.49
C PHE A 25 1.86 -18.00 4.73
N TRP A 26 0.56 -18.29 4.64
CA TRP A 26 0.08 -19.49 3.92
C TRP A 26 0.43 -19.47 2.43
N VAL A 27 0.22 -18.33 1.76
CA VAL A 27 0.46 -18.19 0.31
C VAL A 27 1.93 -17.97 0.02
N GLY A 28 2.60 -17.09 0.78
CA GLY A 28 4.02 -16.79 0.58
C GLY A 28 4.95 -17.96 0.89
N LEU A 29 4.61 -18.84 1.85
CA LEU A 29 5.43 -20.02 2.15
C LEU A 29 5.31 -21.14 1.10
N GLN A 30 4.35 -21.04 0.17
CA GLN A 30 4.22 -21.95 -0.98
C GLN A 30 5.03 -21.48 -2.20
N ASP A 31 5.49 -20.22 -2.21
CA ASP A 31 6.20 -19.62 -3.33
C ASP A 31 7.72 -19.62 -3.09
N GLU A 32 8.49 -20.20 -4.02
CA GLU A 32 9.93 -20.33 -3.88
C GLU A 32 10.65 -18.98 -3.93
N ASP A 33 10.22 -18.08 -4.81
CA ASP A 33 10.78 -16.73 -4.93
C ASP A 33 10.56 -15.92 -3.66
N PHE A 34 9.35 -15.94 -3.09
CA PHE A 34 9.05 -15.28 -1.82
C PHE A 34 9.88 -15.86 -0.68
N ARG A 35 10.04 -17.19 -0.59
CA ARG A 35 10.93 -17.81 0.41
C ARG A 35 12.40 -17.45 0.23
N ALA A 36 12.84 -17.25 -1.01
CA ALA A 36 14.19 -16.84 -1.35
C ALA A 36 14.42 -15.32 -1.18
N GLY A 37 13.41 -14.54 -0.75
CA GLY A 37 13.53 -13.09 -0.62
C GLY A 37 13.50 -12.35 -1.97
N ASN A 38 12.84 -12.92 -2.97
CA ASN A 38 12.59 -12.38 -4.30
C ASN A 38 11.09 -12.24 -4.61
N GLY A 39 10.25 -12.11 -3.59
CA GLY A 39 8.81 -12.06 -3.74
C GLY A 39 8.31 -10.87 -4.56
N THR A 40 7.11 -11.04 -5.13
CA THR A 40 6.34 -9.94 -5.72
C THR A 40 5.03 -9.77 -4.97
N ALA A 41 4.54 -8.53 -4.91
CA ALA A 41 3.35 -8.21 -4.14
C ALA A 41 2.09 -9.00 -4.57
N PRO A 42 1.82 -9.24 -5.87
CA PRO A 42 0.65 -10.00 -6.29
C PRO A 42 0.58 -11.43 -5.75
N VAL A 43 1.72 -12.06 -5.45
CA VAL A 43 1.75 -13.43 -4.94
C VAL A 43 1.32 -13.46 -3.47
N ALA A 44 2.14 -12.93 -2.57
CA ALA A 44 1.89 -13.04 -1.13
C ALA A 44 0.78 -12.10 -0.62
N PHE A 45 0.52 -11.00 -1.34
CA PHE A 45 -0.45 -9.97 -0.94
C PHE A 45 -1.62 -9.82 -1.93
N GLY A 46 -1.77 -10.72 -2.91
CA GLY A 46 -2.85 -10.66 -3.91
C GLY A 46 -4.24 -10.47 -3.30
N TRP A 47 -4.54 -11.22 -2.24
CA TRP A 47 -5.80 -11.10 -1.48
C TRP A 47 -6.06 -9.68 -0.94
N TYR A 48 -5.01 -8.97 -0.51
CA TYR A 48 -5.11 -7.60 -0.03
C TYR A 48 -5.34 -6.65 -1.20
N LEU A 49 -4.60 -6.85 -2.29
CA LEU A 49 -4.73 -6.03 -3.50
C LEU A 49 -6.13 -6.17 -4.11
N ASP A 50 -6.72 -7.37 -4.10
CA ASP A 50 -8.08 -7.63 -4.57
C ASP A 50 -9.12 -6.94 -3.69
N ALA A 51 -8.99 -7.05 -2.37
CA ALA A 51 -9.87 -6.36 -1.43
C ALA A 51 -9.78 -4.82 -1.58
N ALA A 52 -8.57 -4.29 -1.77
CA ALA A 52 -8.35 -2.87 -2.01
C ALA A 52 -8.94 -2.42 -3.35
N LYS A 53 -8.72 -3.18 -4.43
CA LYS A 53 -9.29 -2.92 -5.75
C LYS A 53 -10.81 -2.85 -5.70
N GLY A 54 -11.45 -3.88 -5.14
CA GLY A 54 -12.92 -3.95 -5.06
C GLY A 54 -13.51 -2.76 -4.29
N LEU A 55 -12.88 -2.38 -3.17
CA LEU A 55 -13.31 -1.19 -2.42
C LEU A 55 -13.18 0.10 -3.22
N ILE A 56 -12.07 0.26 -3.95
CA ILE A 56 -11.81 1.46 -4.76
C ILE A 56 -12.84 1.57 -5.88
N GLU A 57 -13.05 0.48 -6.63
CA GLU A 57 -14.01 0.44 -7.74
C GLU A 57 -15.45 0.67 -7.24
N GLU A 58 -15.82 0.09 -6.10
CA GLU A 58 -17.10 0.39 -5.44
C GLU A 58 -17.20 1.88 -5.09
N THR A 59 -16.18 2.43 -4.43
CA THR A 59 -16.20 3.83 -3.98
C THR A 59 -16.29 4.80 -5.16
N VAL A 60 -15.55 4.55 -6.24
CA VAL A 60 -15.62 5.35 -7.48
C VAL A 60 -17.02 5.27 -8.07
N ARG A 61 -17.61 4.07 -8.15
CA ARG A 61 -18.94 3.86 -8.70
C ARG A 61 -20.04 4.51 -7.85
N SER A 62 -20.03 4.33 -6.52
CA SER A 62 -20.99 5.00 -5.63
C SER A 62 -20.78 6.53 -5.59
N GLY A 63 -19.56 6.99 -5.87
CA GLY A 63 -19.20 8.40 -5.96
C GLY A 63 -19.45 9.05 -7.34
N GLY A 64 -20.20 8.40 -8.23
CA GLY A 64 -20.55 8.96 -9.55
C GLY A 64 -19.36 9.04 -10.52
N GLY A 65 -18.41 8.10 -10.42
CA GLY A 65 -17.22 8.05 -11.26
C GLY A 65 -16.08 8.96 -10.81
N GLN A 66 -16.21 9.61 -9.66
CA GLN A 66 -15.14 10.43 -9.11
C GLN A 66 -13.97 9.58 -8.63
N ARG A 67 -12.77 9.90 -9.11
CA ARG A 67 -11.52 9.28 -8.68
C ARG A 67 -11.27 9.50 -7.19
N VAL A 68 -10.70 8.50 -6.53
CA VAL A 68 -10.47 8.51 -5.08
C VAL A 68 -9.04 8.93 -4.71
N VAL A 69 -8.89 9.51 -3.52
CA VAL A 69 -7.58 9.68 -2.89
C VAL A 69 -7.32 8.48 -1.99
N LEU A 70 -6.24 7.75 -2.27
CA LEU A 70 -5.81 6.60 -1.47
C LEU A 70 -5.06 7.10 -0.24
N LEU A 71 -5.40 6.58 0.94
CA LEU A 71 -4.69 6.85 2.18
C LEU A 71 -4.10 5.56 2.73
N GLY A 72 -2.78 5.38 2.57
CA GLY A 72 -2.05 4.20 3.03
C GLY A 72 -1.25 4.49 4.30
N HIS A 73 -1.44 3.71 5.35
CA HIS A 73 -0.61 3.77 6.56
C HIS A 73 0.33 2.57 6.64
N SER A 74 1.59 2.80 7.01
CA SER A 74 2.61 1.74 7.12
C SER A 74 2.64 0.88 5.85
N ALA A 75 2.41 -0.43 5.95
CA ALA A 75 2.36 -1.34 4.81
C ALA A 75 1.34 -0.94 3.73
N GLY A 76 0.22 -0.31 4.12
CA GLY A 76 -0.82 0.09 3.19
C GLY A 76 -0.37 1.08 2.11
N GLY A 77 0.67 1.90 2.37
CA GLY A 77 1.17 2.86 1.39
C GLY A 77 1.95 2.19 0.24
N TRP A 78 2.83 1.23 0.54
CA TRP A 78 3.53 0.50 -0.51
C TRP A 78 2.63 -0.53 -1.19
N LEU A 79 1.66 -1.11 -0.47
CA LEU A 79 0.63 -1.96 -1.07
C LEU A 79 -0.28 -1.20 -2.04
N ALA A 80 -0.57 0.07 -1.77
CA ALA A 80 -1.26 0.92 -2.74
C ALA A 80 -0.43 1.13 -4.02
N ARG A 81 0.90 1.31 -3.89
CA ARG A 81 1.81 1.33 -5.05
C ARG A 81 1.81 0.00 -5.80
N ALA A 82 1.86 -1.12 -5.09
CA ALA A 82 1.77 -2.45 -5.69
C ALA A 82 0.46 -2.69 -6.44
N LEU A 83 -0.67 -2.19 -5.92
CA LEU A 83 -1.95 -2.26 -6.63
C LEU A 83 -1.88 -1.46 -7.93
N MET A 84 -1.42 -0.21 -7.88
CA MET A 84 -1.27 0.63 -9.08
C MET A 84 -0.32 0.02 -10.10
N GLN A 85 0.74 -0.67 -9.65
CA GLN A 85 1.60 -1.45 -10.53
C GLN A 85 0.84 -2.59 -11.22
N ARG A 86 0.11 -3.39 -10.43
CA ARG A 86 -0.60 -4.57 -10.91
C ARG A 86 -1.69 -4.22 -11.92
N GLU A 87 -2.46 -3.17 -11.65
CA GLU A 87 -3.58 -2.76 -12.52
C GLU A 87 -3.16 -1.85 -13.68
N GLY A 88 -2.01 -1.18 -13.55
CA GLY A 88 -1.42 -0.37 -14.62
C GLY A 88 -2.06 1.01 -14.82
N ARG A 89 -1.47 1.79 -15.74
CA ARG A 89 -1.76 3.22 -15.94
C ARG A 89 -3.23 3.53 -16.22
N GLY A 90 -3.87 2.78 -17.13
CA GLY A 90 -5.27 3.02 -17.49
C GLY A 90 -6.21 2.90 -16.29
N TRP A 91 -5.98 1.91 -15.43
CA TRP A 91 -6.74 1.77 -14.19
C TRP A 91 -6.46 2.91 -13.20
N VAL A 92 -5.19 3.31 -13.05
CA VAL A 92 -4.80 4.44 -12.17
C VAL A 92 -5.46 5.74 -12.61
N GLU A 93 -5.43 6.06 -13.89
CA GLU A 93 -6.05 7.28 -14.43
C GLU A 93 -7.57 7.26 -14.31
N ALA A 94 -8.21 6.10 -14.37
CA ALA A 94 -9.66 5.95 -14.21
C ALA A 94 -10.12 6.02 -12.74
N HIS A 95 -9.33 5.56 -11.78
CA HIS A 95 -9.81 5.35 -10.40
C HIS A 95 -9.09 6.21 -9.35
N VAL A 96 -7.85 6.63 -9.59
CA VAL A 96 -7.00 7.24 -8.56
C VAL A 96 -6.75 8.71 -8.86
N ARG A 97 -6.97 9.56 -7.85
CA ARG A 97 -6.67 11.00 -7.90
C ARG A 97 -5.33 11.31 -7.24
N GLY A 98 -4.95 10.55 -6.23
CA GLY A 98 -3.68 10.70 -5.53
C GLY A 98 -3.44 9.64 -4.48
N LEU A 99 -2.19 9.54 -4.04
CA LEU A 99 -1.76 8.65 -2.96
C LEU A 99 -1.15 9.47 -1.82
N VAL A 100 -1.79 9.39 -0.65
CA VAL A 100 -1.28 9.92 0.62
C VAL A 100 -0.75 8.76 1.44
N THR A 101 0.50 8.83 1.90
CA THR A 101 1.10 7.80 2.74
C THR A 101 1.50 8.32 4.11
N LEU A 102 1.29 7.51 5.15
CA LEU A 102 1.59 7.83 6.54
C LEU A 102 2.59 6.81 7.09
N GLY A 103 3.85 7.22 7.27
CA GLY A 103 4.91 6.36 7.83
C GLY A 103 5.15 5.06 7.04
N SER A 104 4.95 5.08 5.72
CA SER A 104 5.09 3.90 4.88
C SER A 104 6.54 3.63 4.48
N PRO A 105 7.07 2.40 4.65
CA PRO A 105 8.37 2.04 4.13
C PRO A 105 8.27 1.85 2.62
N HIS A 106 8.88 2.75 1.85
CA HIS A 106 8.87 2.71 0.37
C HIS A 106 10.10 2.07 -0.25
N LEU A 107 11.10 1.77 0.58
CA LEU A 107 12.39 1.19 0.23
C LEU A 107 12.59 -0.11 1.03
N PRO A 108 13.38 -1.06 0.52
CA PRO A 108 13.77 -2.24 1.29
C PRO A 108 14.52 -1.83 2.57
N PRO A 109 14.51 -2.68 3.61
CA PRO A 109 15.26 -2.39 4.82
C PRO A 109 16.78 -2.34 4.55
N PRO A 110 17.55 -1.62 5.39
CA PRO A 110 19.01 -1.61 5.29
C PRO A 110 19.63 -3.02 5.43
N PRO A 111 20.84 -3.24 4.92
CA PRO A 111 21.56 -4.50 5.12
C PRO A 111 21.64 -4.90 6.61
N GLY A 112 21.45 -6.19 6.88
CA GLY A 112 21.46 -6.74 8.25
C GLY A 112 20.13 -6.60 9.00
N VAL A 113 19.13 -5.93 8.43
CA VAL A 113 17.75 -5.90 8.95
C VAL A 113 16.89 -6.88 8.16
N MET A 114 16.10 -7.69 8.87
CA MET A 114 15.21 -8.68 8.27
C MET A 114 14.15 -8.01 7.37
N ASP A 115 14.02 -8.49 6.13
CA ASP A 115 12.98 -8.04 5.21
C ASP A 115 11.68 -8.81 5.40
N MET A 116 10.77 -8.19 6.16
CA MET A 116 9.42 -8.74 6.40
C MET A 116 8.54 -8.77 5.14
N THR A 117 8.96 -8.11 4.06
CA THR A 117 8.30 -8.15 2.75
C THR A 117 8.93 -9.15 1.79
N GLN A 118 10.02 -9.80 2.20
CA GLN A 118 10.72 -10.84 1.45
C GLN A 118 11.02 -10.45 0.00
N GLY A 119 11.56 -9.26 -0.22
CA GLY A 119 11.93 -8.76 -1.55
C GLY A 119 10.83 -7.98 -2.28
N CYS A 120 9.59 -8.00 -1.80
CA CYS A 120 8.48 -7.30 -2.48
C CYS A 120 8.72 -5.80 -2.62
N LEU A 121 9.22 -5.13 -1.56
CA LEU A 121 9.53 -3.70 -1.61
C LEU A 121 10.68 -3.39 -2.59
N ARG A 122 11.72 -4.23 -2.60
CA ARG A 122 12.85 -4.10 -3.53
C ARG A 122 12.35 -4.19 -4.97
N ASN A 123 11.61 -5.24 -5.28
CA ASN A 123 11.14 -5.53 -6.64
C ASN A 123 10.15 -4.47 -7.14
N LEU A 124 9.24 -4.01 -6.26
CA LEU A 124 8.34 -2.89 -6.57
C LEU A 124 9.10 -1.59 -6.84
N ASN A 125 10.08 -1.24 -6.02
CA ASN A 125 10.81 0.01 -6.20
C ASN A 125 11.75 -0.03 -7.42
N ALA A 126 12.31 -1.18 -7.76
CA ALA A 126 13.14 -1.35 -8.96
C ALA A 126 12.34 -1.16 -10.25
N SER A 127 11.09 -1.63 -10.28
CA SER A 127 10.22 -1.58 -11.45
C SER A 127 9.41 -0.27 -11.54
N GLN A 128 9.01 0.31 -10.41
CA GLN A 128 8.28 1.58 -10.33
C GLN A 128 8.87 2.48 -9.22
N PRO A 129 9.99 3.16 -9.49
CA PRO A 129 10.68 3.97 -8.50
C PRO A 129 9.88 5.22 -8.13
N GLY A 130 9.93 5.60 -6.85
CA GLY A 130 9.38 6.86 -6.36
C GLY A 130 7.90 7.07 -6.70
N ALA A 131 7.57 8.30 -7.11
CA ALA A 131 6.23 8.71 -7.52
C ALA A 131 6.00 8.40 -9.01
N PHE A 132 5.96 7.11 -9.36
CA PHE A 132 5.97 6.63 -10.75
C PHE A 132 4.84 7.21 -11.63
N PHE A 133 3.65 7.49 -11.06
CA PHE A 133 2.49 8.07 -11.76
C PHE A 133 2.31 9.58 -11.49
N ALA A 134 3.38 10.30 -11.12
CA ALA A 134 3.30 11.72 -10.73
C ALA A 134 2.80 12.65 -11.85
N ASP A 135 2.81 12.19 -13.10
CA ASP A 135 2.28 12.91 -14.25
C ASP A 135 0.73 12.91 -14.31
N CYS A 136 0.06 11.95 -13.65
CA CYS A 136 -1.41 11.83 -13.70
C CYS A 136 -2.12 11.81 -12.34
N ILE A 137 -1.38 11.60 -11.24
CA ILE A 137 -1.89 11.68 -9.86
C ILE A 137 -0.93 12.45 -8.95
N PHE A 138 -1.44 13.00 -7.84
CA PHE A 138 -0.57 13.61 -6.84
C PHE A 138 -0.08 12.58 -5.80
N TYR A 139 1.08 12.84 -5.21
CA TYR A 139 1.62 12.06 -4.10
C TYR A 139 1.88 12.97 -2.90
N ALA A 140 1.53 12.51 -1.70
CA ALA A 140 1.91 13.16 -0.45
C ALA A 140 2.39 12.11 0.56
N THR A 141 3.51 12.38 1.24
CA THR A 141 4.01 11.49 2.29
C THR A 141 4.17 12.27 3.57
N VAL A 142 3.55 11.76 4.63
CA VAL A 142 3.73 12.27 5.99
C VAL A 142 4.61 11.29 6.74
N ALA A 143 5.82 11.74 7.07
CA ALA A 143 6.77 11.00 7.88
C ALA A 143 7.10 11.80 9.14
N GLY A 144 7.37 11.09 10.24
CA GLY A 144 7.85 11.67 11.48
C GLY A 144 9.34 11.45 11.66
N ALA A 145 9.98 12.28 12.48
CA ALA A 145 11.32 12.01 12.97
C ALA A 145 11.26 10.97 14.08
N ALA A 146 12.08 9.92 14.00
CA ALA A 146 12.26 9.01 15.12
C ALA A 146 13.00 9.74 16.26
N ILE A 147 12.39 9.78 17.44
CA ILE A 147 13.01 10.36 18.65
C ILE A 147 13.46 9.20 19.53
N ARG A 148 14.74 9.16 19.88
CA ARG A 148 15.27 8.14 20.79
C ARG A 148 14.72 8.39 22.19
N GLY A 149 13.97 7.42 22.73
CA GLY A 149 13.52 7.47 24.12
C GLY A 149 14.72 7.47 25.07
N GLN A 150 14.69 8.34 26.08
CA GLN A 150 15.62 8.24 27.21
C GLN A 150 15.13 7.14 28.15
N LYS A 151 16.01 6.19 28.47
CA LYS A 151 15.73 5.17 29.49
C LYS A 151 15.69 5.91 30.83
N ARG A 152 14.54 5.92 31.51
CA ARG A 152 14.48 6.36 32.90
C ARG A 152 15.10 5.27 33.76
N GLU A 153 16.07 5.66 34.58
CA GLU A 153 16.68 4.83 35.63
C GLU A 153 15.68 4.53 36.74
#